data_AF-A0A7X3Y6I0-F1
#
_entry.id   AF-A0A7X3Y6I0-F1
#
_cell.length_a   1.000
_cell.length_b   1.000
_cell.length_c   1.000
_cell.angle_alpha   90.00
_cell.angle_beta   90.00
_cell.angle_gamma   90.00
#
_symmetry.space_group_name_H-M   'P 1'
#
loop_
_entity.id
_entity.type
_entity.pdbx_description
1 polymer ?
#
loop_
_entity_poly.entity_id
_entity_poly.type
_entity_poly.pdbx_seq_one_letter_code
_entity_poly.pdbx_strand_id
1 'polypeptide(L)'
;MSGMRYGQVPLRSSSQILNALKRLGVQEGSARSTSHRFLYRELPDGRKVSNPLPMGKREVPRGTLRNILETLEIPLEDFLRELR
;
A
#
# COMPACT_ATOMS: atom_id res chain seq x y z
N MET A 1 -6.31 1.39 22.27
CA MET A 1 -6.46 1.21 20.80
C MET A 1 -6.36 2.59 20.16
N SER A 2 -5.19 2.92 19.60
CA SER A 2 -4.89 4.29 19.16
C SER A 2 -5.45 4.53 17.74
N GLY A 3 -6.52 5.30 17.64
CA GLY A 3 -7.24 5.58 16.39
C GLY A 3 -6.57 6.66 15.55
N MET A 4 -5.47 6.35 14.87
CA MET A 4 -4.99 7.23 13.80
C MET A 4 -6.01 7.23 12.65
N ARG A 5 -6.55 8.41 12.36
CA ARG A 5 -7.49 8.62 11.26
C ARG A 5 -6.70 8.83 9.96
N TYR A 6 -7.17 8.22 8.87
CA TYR A 6 -6.58 8.37 7.52
C TYR A 6 -6.37 9.84 7.07
N GLY A 7 -7.08 10.80 7.67
CA GLY A 7 -6.90 12.24 7.41
C GLY A 7 -5.52 12.79 7.80
N GLN A 8 -4.78 12.13 8.70
CA GLN A 8 -3.44 12.55 9.13
C GLN A 8 -2.30 11.84 8.38
N VAL A 9 -2.64 10.91 7.47
CA VAL A 9 -1.63 10.18 6.71
C VAL A 9 -0.96 11.15 5.74
N PRO A 10 0.38 11.30 5.80
CA PRO A 10 1.10 12.19 4.91
C PRO A 10 0.88 11.74 3.46
N LEU A 11 0.63 12.70 2.58
CA LEU A 11 0.57 12.44 1.15
C LEU A 11 1.98 12.05 0.70
N ARG A 12 2.10 10.88 0.07
CA ARG A 12 3.37 10.30 -0.35
C ARG A 12 3.32 9.87 -1.81
N SER A 13 4.49 9.83 -2.41
CA SER A 13 4.64 9.35 -3.78
C SER A 13 4.37 7.85 -3.87
N SER A 14 3.98 7.40 -5.06
CA SER A 14 3.80 5.97 -5.36
C SER A 14 5.01 5.14 -4.95
N SER A 15 6.23 5.64 -5.20
CA SER A 15 7.48 4.94 -4.88
C SER A 15 7.70 4.78 -3.38
N GLN A 16 7.37 5.80 -2.58
CA GLN A 16 7.49 5.72 -1.12
C GLN A 16 6.50 4.71 -0.53
N ILE A 17 5.26 4.73 -1.03
CA ILE A 17 4.23 3.76 -0.64
C ILE A 17 4.67 2.35 -1.02
N LEU A 18 5.15 2.14 -2.25
CA LEU A 18 5.64 0.84 -2.71
C LEU A 18 6.78 0.32 -1.82
N ASN A 19 7.74 1.16 -1.48
CA ASN A 19 8.87 0.76 -0.62
C ASN A 19 8.42 0.37 0.78
N ALA A 20 7.52 1.13 1.39
CA ALA A 20 6.95 0.79 2.70
C ALA A 20 6.18 -0.53 2.66
N LEU A 21 5.36 -0.75 1.62
CA LEU A 21 4.62 -1.99 1.43
C LEU A 21 5.55 -3.19 1.23
N LYS A 22 6.64 -3.04 0.48
CA LYS A 22 7.66 -4.10 0.32
C LYS A 22 8.30 -4.49 1.65
N ARG A 23 8.56 -3.54 2.55
CA ARG A 23 9.07 -3.81 3.91
C ARG A 23 8.08 -4.63 4.76
N LEU A 24 6.79 -4.54 4.45
CA LEU A 24 5.72 -5.31 5.09
C LEU A 24 5.43 -6.67 4.41
N GLY A 25 6.31 -7.10 3.50
CA GLY A 25 6.18 -8.39 2.80
C GLY A 25 5.22 -8.37 1.61
N VAL A 26 4.78 -7.19 1.16
CA VAL A 26 4.02 -7.06 -0.09
C VAL A 26 4.95 -7.27 -1.27
N GLN A 27 4.55 -8.16 -2.17
CA GLN A 27 5.27 -8.47 -3.39
C GLN A 27 4.75 -7.62 -4.56
N GLU A 28 5.64 -7.27 -5.46
CA GLU A 28 5.30 -6.61 -6.72
C GLU A 28 5.27 -7.69 -7.81
N GLY A 29 4.13 -7.85 -8.50
CA GLY A 29 4.07 -8.74 -9.66
C GLY A 29 4.51 -8.05 -10.94
N SER A 30 4.51 -8.82 -12.03
CA SER A 30 4.83 -8.34 -13.36
C SER A 30 3.90 -7.19 -13.75
N ALA A 31 4.47 -6.02 -14.04
CA ALA A 31 3.69 -4.89 -14.50
C ALA A 31 3.09 -5.18 -15.88
N ARG A 32 1.76 -5.12 -15.96
CA ARG A 32 1.05 -5.09 -17.24
C ARG A 32 1.14 -3.72 -17.94
N SER A 33 1.55 -2.67 -17.22
CA SER A 33 1.66 -1.30 -17.74
C SER A 33 2.65 -0.49 -16.88
N THR A 34 3.30 0.51 -17.48
CA THR A 34 4.16 1.47 -16.75
C THR A 34 3.37 2.33 -15.76
N SER A 35 2.05 2.46 -15.95
CA SER A 35 1.19 3.33 -15.14
C SER A 35 0.70 2.70 -13.82
N HIS A 36 0.80 1.38 -13.67
CA HIS A 36 0.35 0.67 -12.47
C HIS A 36 1.28 -0.49 -12.12
N ARG A 37 1.56 -0.68 -10.83
CA ARG A 37 2.15 -1.93 -10.32
C ARG A 37 1.08 -2.73 -9.61
N PHE A 38 1.02 -4.03 -9.89
CA PHE A 38 0.17 -4.93 -9.12
C PHE A 38 0.91 -5.36 -7.86
N LEU A 39 0.26 -5.11 -6.73
CA LEU A 39 0.71 -5.54 -5.42
C LEU A 39 0.04 -6.86 -5.07
N TYR A 40 0.79 -7.76 -4.43
CA TYR A 40 0.31 -9.05 -3.97
C TYR A 40 0.75 -9.27 -2.53
N ARG A 41 -0.13 -9.87 -1.74
CA ARG A 41 0.20 -10.37 -0.41
C ARG A 41 -0.51 -11.70 -0.19
N GLU A 42 0.22 -12.65 0.35
CA GLU A 42 -0.37 -13.87 0.89
C GLU A 42 -0.73 -13.62 2.36
N LEU A 43 -1.99 -13.85 2.69
CA LEU A 43 -2.52 -13.69 4.03
C LEU A 43 -2.27 -14.96 4.85
N PRO A 44 -2.29 -14.88 6.20
CA PRO A 44 -2.04 -16.04 7.06
C PRO A 44 -3.01 -17.21 6.85
N ASP A 45 -4.19 -16.95 6.29
CA ASP A 45 -5.20 -17.96 5.94
C ASP A 45 -4.98 -18.60 4.55
N GLY A 46 -3.88 -18.26 3.87
CA GLY A 46 -3.53 -18.74 2.53
C GLY A 46 -4.22 -18.01 1.38
N ARG A 47 -5.09 -17.02 1.65
CA ARG A 47 -5.68 -16.18 0.59
C ARG A 47 -4.62 -15.27 -0.01
N LYS A 48 -4.67 -15.12 -1.33
CA LYS A 48 -3.85 -14.14 -2.06
C LYS A 48 -4.70 -12.93 -2.41
N VAL A 49 -4.33 -11.78 -1.86
CA VAL A 49 -4.97 -10.50 -2.16
C VAL A 49 -4.10 -9.69 -3.09
N SER A 50 -4.73 -8.88 -3.93
CA SER A 50 -4.01 -8.01 -4.86
C SER A 50 -4.71 -6.67 -5.06
N ASN A 51 -3.93 -5.62 -5.27
CA ASN A 51 -4.45 -4.29 -5.55
C ASN A 51 -3.49 -3.52 -6.47
N PRO A 52 -3.97 -2.80 -7.50
CA PRO A 52 -3.12 -1.94 -8.31
C PRO A 52 -2.72 -0.66 -7.56
N LEU A 53 -1.41 -0.38 -7.52
CA LEU A 53 -0.86 0.90 -7.11
C LEU A 53 -0.62 1.78 -8.36
N PRO A 54 -1.30 2.94 -8.50
CA PRO A 54 -0.97 3.89 -9.55
C PRO A 54 0.46 4.39 -9.38
N MET A 55 1.24 4.38 -10.46
CA MET A 55 2.63 4.82 -10.49
C MET A 55 2.76 6.25 -11.02
N GLY A 56 3.90 6.89 -10.73
CA GLY A 56 4.20 8.25 -11.19
C GLY A 56 3.43 9.35 -10.46
N LYS A 57 2.66 9.02 -9.42
CA LYS A 57 1.97 10.02 -8.60
C LYS A 57 2.95 10.56 -7.55
N ARG A 58 3.10 11.89 -7.52
CA ARG A 58 3.81 12.59 -6.43
C ARG A 58 3.07 12.44 -5.11
N GLU A 59 1.74 12.37 -5.17
CA GLU A 59 0.86 12.20 -4.02
C GLU A 59 -0.26 11.22 -4.40
N VAL A 60 -0.34 10.09 -3.70
CA VAL A 60 -1.44 9.14 -3.85
C VAL A 60 -2.63 9.61 -3.01
N PRO A 61 -3.84 9.69 -3.57
CA PRO A 61 -5.03 10.07 -2.82
C PRO A 61 -5.25 9.16 -1.61
N ARG A 62 -5.68 9.74 -0.48
CA ARG A 62 -5.91 9.01 0.77
C ARG A 62 -6.91 7.86 0.61
N GLY A 63 -7.95 8.05 -0.21
CA GLY A 63 -8.92 6.99 -0.50
C GLY A 63 -8.30 5.80 -1.24
N THR A 64 -7.38 6.06 -2.18
CA THR A 64 -6.62 5.02 -2.86
C THR A 64 -5.69 4.29 -1.91
N LEU A 65 -4.96 5.03 -1.07
CA LEU A 65 -4.08 4.43 -0.06
C LEU A 65 -4.87 3.57 0.93
N ARG A 66 -6.02 4.08 1.41
CA ARG A 66 -6.95 3.34 2.27
C ARG A 66 -7.39 2.03 1.62
N ASN A 67 -7.88 2.09 0.37
CA ASN A 67 -8.31 0.90 -0.35
C ASN A 67 -7.18 -0.13 -0.48
N ILE A 68 -5.94 0.32 -0.76
CA ILE A 68 -4.77 -0.57 -0.85
C ILE A 68 -4.51 -1.25 0.50
N LEU A 69 -4.46 -0.49 1.60
CA LEU A 69 -4.18 -1.05 2.93
C LEU A 69 -5.29 -2.00 3.40
N GLU A 70 -6.56 -1.64 3.18
CA GLU A 70 -7.71 -2.50 3.48
C GLU A 70 -7.68 -3.80 2.65
N THR A 71 -7.38 -3.71 1.35
CA THR A 71 -7.29 -4.90 0.48
C THR A 71 -6.13 -5.82 0.86
N LEU A 72 -4.99 -5.25 1.26
CA LEU A 72 -3.81 -6.01 1.64
C LEU A 72 -3.83 -6.45 3.11
N GLU A 73 -4.90 -6.14 3.86
CA GLU A 73 -5.03 -6.37 5.31
C GLU A 73 -3.81 -5.85 6.10
N ILE A 74 -3.34 -4.64 5.76
CA ILE A 74 -2.23 -3.97 6.42
C ILE A 74 -2.78 -2.92 7.39
N PRO A 75 -2.51 -3.03 8.70
CA PRO A 75 -2.85 -1.98 9.64
C PRO A 75 -2.17 -0.66 9.28
N LEU A 76 -2.91 0.45 9.38
CA LEU A 76 -2.38 1.78 9.06
C LEU A 76 -1.13 2.11 9.90
N GLU A 77 -1.11 1.70 11.15
CA GLU A 77 0.01 1.92 12.07
C GLU A 77 1.30 1.20 11.61
N ASP A 78 1.19 -0.03 11.13
CA ASP A 78 2.33 -0.78 10.59
C ASP A 78 2.85 -0.12 9.32
N PHE A 79 1.94 0.32 8.45
CA PHE A 79 2.30 1.09 7.27
C PHE A 79 3.06 2.38 7.63
N LEU A 80 2.58 3.15 8.60
CA LEU A 80 3.22 4.40 9.01
C LEU A 80 4.60 4.19 9.65
N ARG A 81 4.82 3.06 10.34
CA ARG A 81 6.15 2.71 10.89
C ARG A 81 7.20 2.51 9.80
N GLU A 82 6.79 1.90 8.70
CA GLU A 82 7.64 1.62 7.54
C GLU A 82 7.73 2.79 6.55
N LEU A 83 6.84 3.77 6.70
CA LEU A 83 6.80 5.02 5.92
C LEU A 83 7.85 6.02 6.43
N ARG A 84 9.12 5.66 6.29
CA ARG A 84 10.29 6.50 6.58
C ARG A 84 10.90 7.04 5.29
#